data_AF-A0A7Y0PMR7-F1
#
_entry.id   AF-A0A7Y0PMR7-F1
#
_cell.length_a   1.000
_cell.length_b   1.000
_cell.length_c   1.000
_cell.angle_alpha   90.00
_cell.angle_beta   90.00
_cell.angle_gamma   90.00
#
_symmetry.space_group_name_H-M   'P 1'
#
loop_
_entity.id
_entity.type
_entity.pdbx_description
1 polymer ?
#
loop_
_entity_poly.entity_id
_entity_poly.type
_entity_poly.pdbx_seq_one_letter_code
_entity_poly.pdbx_strand_id
1 'polypeptide(L)'
;MIIRYKKAFEKIAMGLLSFMPAEKDLKVLQQTIKQYESEENWQLFLWKDEEDIIGLIGVIFEDESSITIQHISVNPSHRHQGVGKAMVQAVKGLYPNRTMKSNELIVNFLSKCNDGVQVDK
;
A
#
# COMPACT_ATOMS: atom_id res chain seq x y z
N MET A 1 -3.13 5.72 -12.07
CA MET A 1 -4.46 5.55 -11.46
C MET A 1 -4.43 4.45 -10.40
N ILE A 2 -5.18 4.59 -9.31
CA ILE A 2 -5.33 3.52 -8.31
C ILE A 2 -6.40 2.53 -8.74
N ILE A 3 -6.15 1.23 -8.57
CA ILE A 3 -7.11 0.16 -8.81
C ILE A 3 -7.12 -0.81 -7.63
N ARG A 4 -8.26 -1.46 -7.37
CA ARG A 4 -8.35 -2.54 -6.38
C ARG A 4 -7.60 -3.77 -6.88
N TYR A 5 -6.89 -4.44 -5.97
CA TYR A 5 -6.31 -5.75 -6.22
C TYR A 5 -7.38 -6.77 -6.64
N LYS A 6 -6.97 -7.69 -7.50
CA LYS A 6 -7.72 -8.89 -7.90
C LYS A 6 -6.73 -10.04 -7.98
N LYS A 7 -7.18 -11.27 -7.73
CA LYS A 7 -6.34 -12.47 -7.76
C LYS A 7 -5.51 -12.65 -9.04
N ALA A 8 -6.02 -12.20 -10.19
CA ALA A 8 -5.27 -12.21 -11.45
C ALA A 8 -3.94 -11.41 -11.39
N PHE A 9 -3.79 -10.50 -10.42
CA PHE A 9 -2.60 -9.68 -10.18
C PHE A 9 -1.71 -10.23 -9.05
N GLU A 10 -1.99 -11.42 -8.51
CA GLU A 10 -1.23 -12.03 -7.39
C GLU A 10 0.28 -11.98 -7.62
N LYS A 11 0.75 -12.45 -8.78
CA LYS A 11 2.19 -12.51 -9.09
C LYS A 11 2.86 -11.13 -9.11
N ILE A 12 2.23 -10.12 -9.70
CA ILE A 12 2.80 -8.77 -9.75
C ILE A 12 2.72 -8.07 -8.38
N ALA A 13 1.64 -8.32 -7.63
CA ALA A 13 1.49 -7.82 -6.27
C ALA A 13 2.57 -8.40 -5.34
N MET A 14 2.86 -9.70 -5.41
CA MET A 14 4.00 -10.31 -4.69
C MET A 14 5.33 -9.70 -5.11
N GLY A 15 5.54 -9.48 -6.41
CA GLY A 15 6.76 -8.83 -6.90
C GLY A 15 6.95 -7.42 -6.34
N LEU A 16 5.88 -6.62 -6.26
CA LEU A 16 5.91 -5.29 -5.67
C LEU A 16 6.07 -5.34 -4.15
N LEU A 17 5.38 -6.25 -3.46
CA LEU A 17 5.53 -6.46 -2.01
C LEU A 17 6.98 -6.83 -1.66
N SER A 18 7.69 -7.55 -2.54
CA SER A 18 9.09 -7.96 -2.29
C SER A 18 10.08 -6.81 -2.10
N PHE A 19 9.68 -5.59 -2.46
CA PHE A 19 10.45 -4.38 -2.20
C PHE A 19 10.31 -3.84 -0.77
N MET A 20 9.36 -4.36 0.02
CA MET A 20 9.25 -4.06 1.45
C MET A 20 10.33 -4.80 2.24
N PRO A 21 11.00 -4.16 3.22
CA PRO A 21 12.09 -4.80 3.97
C PRO A 21 11.73 -6.11 4.67
N ALA A 22 10.48 -6.24 5.14
CA ALA A 22 9.97 -7.41 5.87
C ALA A 22 9.47 -8.55 4.94
N GLU A 23 9.26 -8.29 3.65
CA GLU A 23 8.54 -9.16 2.73
C GLU A 23 9.48 -9.82 1.71
N LYS A 24 10.55 -10.49 2.16
CA LYS A 24 11.59 -10.99 1.22
C LYS A 24 11.49 -12.46 0.85
N ASP A 25 10.91 -13.27 1.73
CA ASP A 25 10.80 -14.71 1.53
C ASP A 25 9.49 -15.05 0.80
N LEU A 26 9.54 -16.04 -0.09
CA LEU A 26 8.38 -16.45 -0.88
C LEU A 26 7.20 -16.87 0.00
N LYS A 27 7.46 -17.56 1.12
CA LYS A 27 6.42 -18.00 2.04
C LYS A 27 5.77 -16.82 2.75
N VAL A 28 6.57 -15.81 3.13
CA VAL A 28 6.07 -14.57 3.74
C VAL A 28 5.18 -13.82 2.74
N LEU A 29 5.64 -13.65 1.49
CA LEU A 29 4.86 -13.01 0.43
C LEU A 29 3.51 -13.71 0.18
N GLN A 30 3.51 -15.04 0.13
CA GLN A 30 2.28 -15.84 -0.02
C GLN A 30 1.33 -15.66 1.17
N GLN A 31 1.86 -15.61 2.39
CA GLN A 31 1.07 -15.37 3.59
C GLN A 31 0.45 -13.97 3.59
N THR A 32 1.23 -12.96 3.23
CA THR A 32 0.78 -11.56 3.15
C THR A 32 -0.32 -11.39 2.10
N ILE A 33 -0.16 -11.96 0.90
CA ILE A 33 -1.24 -11.93 -0.11
C ILE A 33 -2.47 -12.67 0.38
N LYS A 34 -2.30 -13.86 0.98
CA LYS A 34 -3.43 -14.62 1.51
C LYS A 34 -4.21 -13.80 2.54
N GLN A 35 -3.53 -13.05 3.40
CA GLN A 35 -4.17 -12.17 4.39
C GLN A 35 -4.99 -11.06 3.70
N TYR A 36 -4.47 -10.43 2.65
CA TYR A 36 -5.23 -9.47 1.84
C TYR A 36 -6.41 -10.09 1.08
N GLU A 37 -6.41 -11.40 0.85
CA GLU A 37 -7.51 -12.13 0.21
C GLU A 37 -8.56 -12.65 1.20
N SER A 38 -8.17 -12.91 2.46
CA SER A 38 -9.04 -13.55 3.46
C SER A 38 -9.65 -12.59 4.47
N GLU A 39 -8.93 -11.54 4.87
CA GLU A 39 -9.37 -10.64 5.93
C GLU A 39 -10.15 -9.46 5.34
N GLU A 40 -11.41 -9.30 5.74
CA GLU A 40 -12.30 -8.26 5.18
C GLU A 40 -11.80 -6.83 5.43
N ASN A 41 -11.11 -6.62 6.54
CA ASN A 41 -10.54 -5.33 6.91
C ASN A 41 -9.15 -5.08 6.29
N TRP A 42 -8.59 -6.02 5.53
CA TRP A 42 -7.36 -5.82 4.77
C TRP A 42 -7.70 -5.53 3.31
N GLN A 43 -7.21 -4.40 2.79
CA GLN A 43 -7.43 -4.06 1.38
C GLN A 43 -6.11 -3.72 0.69
N LEU A 44 -5.93 -4.31 -0.49
CA LEU A 44 -4.79 -4.08 -1.34
C LEU A 44 -5.18 -3.30 -2.59
N PHE A 45 -4.38 -2.29 -2.92
CA PHE A 45 -4.53 -1.48 -4.11
C PHE A 45 -3.23 -1.48 -4.92
N LEU A 46 -3.39 -1.34 -6.22
CA LEU A 46 -2.30 -1.28 -7.19
C LEU A 46 -2.32 0.09 -7.87
N TRP A 47 -1.15 0.60 -8.21
CA TRP A 47 -1.00 1.81 -9.02
C TRP A 47 -0.63 1.43 -10.43
N LYS A 48 -1.52 1.77 -11.36
CA LYS A 48 -1.36 1.57 -12.79
C LYS A 48 -0.95 2.87 -13.47
N ASP A 49 0.14 2.86 -14.22
CA ASP A 49 0.55 3.96 -15.08
C ASP A 49 0.49 3.47 -16.53
N GLU A 50 -0.31 4.15 -17.35
CA GLU A 50 -0.72 3.64 -18.68
C GLU A 50 -1.20 2.18 -18.63
N GLU A 51 -0.43 1.22 -19.15
CA GLU A 51 -0.74 -0.22 -19.14
C GLU A 51 -0.05 -0.98 -17.99
N ASP A 52 0.95 -0.38 -17.35
CA ASP A 52 1.84 -1.04 -16.41
C ASP A 52 1.42 -0.86 -14.95
N ILE A 53 1.56 -1.93 -14.16
CA ILE A 53 1.38 -1.87 -12.71
C ILE A 53 2.75 -1.60 -12.07
N ILE A 54 2.92 -0.40 -11.52
CA ILE A 54 4.22 0.12 -11.05
C ILE A 54 4.29 0.36 -9.54
N GLY A 55 3.18 0.19 -8.82
CA GLY A 55 3.13 0.41 -7.38
C GLY A 55 2.03 -0.37 -6.68
N LEU A 56 2.15 -0.46 -5.37
CA LEU A 56 1.23 -1.15 -4.48
C LEU A 56 1.08 -0.36 -3.18
N ILE A 57 -0.14 -0.31 -2.67
CA ILE A 57 -0.45 0.22 -1.34
C ILE A 57 -1.50 -0.67 -0.67
N GLY A 58 -1.15 -1.19 0.50
CA GLY A 58 -2.00 -2.04 1.31
C GLY A 58 -2.39 -1.33 2.61
N VAL A 59 -3.66 -1.44 2.98
CA VAL A 59 -4.24 -0.77 4.14
C VAL A 59 -5.06 -1.73 5.01
N ILE A 60 -5.19 -1.36 6.28
CA ILE A 60 -6.02 -2.04 7.28
C ILE A 60 -7.07 -1.06 7.77
N PHE A 61 -8.32 -1.47 7.78
CA PHE A 61 -9.43 -0.74 8.39
C PHE A 61 -9.49 -1.14 9.86
N GLU A 62 -9.01 -0.28 10.76
CA GLU A 62 -8.98 -0.57 12.21
C GLU A 62 -10.38 -0.44 12.83
N ASP A 63 -11.09 0.63 12.44
CA ASP A 63 -12.44 0.96 12.91
C ASP A 63 -13.18 1.75 11.82
N GLU A 64 -14.33 2.36 12.13
CA GLU A 64 -15.12 3.14 11.16
C GLU A 64 -14.46 4.46 10.74
N SER A 65 -13.59 4.99 11.58
CA SER A 65 -12.98 6.32 11.51
C SER A 65 -11.49 6.31 11.16
N SER A 66 -10.82 5.15 11.18
CA SER A 66 -9.37 5.08 10.97
C SER A 66 -8.93 3.98 10.00
N ILE A 67 -7.84 4.26 9.28
CA ILE A 67 -7.18 3.35 8.34
C ILE A 67 -5.68 3.43 8.56
N THR A 68 -5.02 2.29 8.67
CA THR A 68 -3.56 2.18 8.74
C THR A 68 -2.99 1.78 7.39
N ILE A 69 -2.03 2.53 6.85
CA ILE A 69 -1.22 2.04 5.73
C ILE A 69 -0.24 1.00 6.30
N GLN A 70 -0.32 -0.22 5.78
CA GLN A 70 0.50 -1.35 6.21
C GLN A 70 1.67 -1.60 5.26
N HIS A 71 1.43 -1.53 3.96
CA HIS A 71 2.44 -1.76 2.93
C HIS A 71 2.38 -0.66 1.88
N ILE A 72 3.54 -0.20 1.42
CA ILE A 72 3.63 0.71 0.28
C ILE A 72 4.94 0.51 -0.46
N SER A 73 4.85 0.21 -1.76
CA SER A 73 6.04 0.02 -2.58
C SER A 73 5.83 0.57 -3.99
N VAL A 74 6.94 1.03 -4.57
CA VAL A 74 7.00 1.49 -5.96
C VAL A 74 8.14 0.71 -6.62
N ASN A 75 7.87 0.24 -7.84
CA ASN A 75 8.85 -0.37 -8.72
C ASN A 75 10.09 0.56 -8.79
N PRO A 76 11.32 0.05 -8.52
CA PRO A 76 12.54 0.85 -8.49
C PRO A 76 12.72 1.81 -9.68
N SER A 77 12.38 1.38 -10.90
CA SER A 77 12.53 2.18 -12.12
C SER A 77 11.58 3.40 -12.19
N HIS A 78 10.55 3.43 -11.34
CA HIS A 78 9.52 4.49 -11.30
C HIS A 78 9.56 5.30 -9.99
N ARG A 79 10.63 5.15 -9.19
CA ARG A 79 10.81 5.92 -7.96
C ARG A 79 11.23 7.36 -8.27
N HIS A 80 11.07 8.24 -7.27
CA HIS A 80 11.40 9.67 -7.35
C HIS A 80 10.54 10.50 -8.33
N GLN A 81 9.46 9.90 -8.85
CA GLN A 81 8.49 10.56 -9.74
C GLN A 81 7.16 10.92 -9.04
N GLY A 82 7.12 10.84 -7.70
CA GLY A 82 5.91 11.16 -6.92
C GLY A 82 4.85 10.05 -6.84
N VAL A 83 5.07 8.88 -7.45
CA VAL A 83 4.12 7.76 -7.51
C VAL A 83 3.60 7.34 -6.12
N GLY A 84 4.48 7.15 -5.14
CA GLY A 84 4.04 6.76 -3.80
C GLY A 84 3.22 7.83 -3.08
N LYS A 85 3.54 9.11 -3.29
CA LYS A 85 2.69 10.21 -2.80
C LYS A 85 1.32 10.18 -3.46
N ALA A 86 1.27 9.95 -4.77
CA ALA A 86 0.02 9.84 -5.52
C ALA A 86 -0.85 8.66 -5.02
N MET A 87 -0.25 7.52 -4.67
CA MET A 87 -0.97 6.39 -4.06
C MET A 87 -1.60 6.76 -2.72
N VAL A 88 -0.84 7.42 -1.82
CA VAL A 88 -1.36 7.86 -0.51
C VAL A 88 -2.53 8.84 -0.68
N GLN A 89 -2.39 9.80 -1.58
CA GLN A 89 -3.44 10.77 -1.87
C GLN A 89 -4.68 10.10 -2.48
N ALA A 90 -4.49 9.12 -3.35
CA ALA A 90 -5.60 8.38 -3.92
C ALA A 90 -6.36 7.58 -2.87
N VAL A 91 -5.68 6.90 -1.94
CA VAL A 91 -6.34 6.23 -0.81
C VAL A 91 -7.09 7.22 0.07
N LYS A 92 -6.50 8.38 0.39
CA LYS A 92 -7.20 9.45 1.11
C LYS A 92 -8.47 9.92 0.39
N GLY A 93 -8.40 10.09 -0.93
CA GLY A 93 -9.55 10.45 -1.75
C GLY A 93 -10.66 9.39 -1.77
N LEU A 94 -10.31 8.10 -1.67
CA LEU A 94 -11.28 7.01 -1.54
C LEU A 94 -11.99 7.01 -0.17
N TYR A 95 -11.33 7.50 0.86
CA TYR A 95 -11.81 7.45 2.25
C TYR A 95 -11.67 8.80 2.97
N PRO A 96 -12.33 9.87 2.49
CA PRO A 96 -12.09 11.23 2.97
C PRO A 96 -12.49 11.47 4.44
N ASN A 97 -13.39 10.64 4.98
CA ASN A 97 -13.89 10.76 6.36
C ASN A 97 -13.09 9.92 7.36
N ARG A 98 -11.99 9.28 6.93
CA ARG A 98 -11.19 8.42 7.79
C ARG A 98 -9.81 9.01 8.02
N THR A 99 -9.35 8.91 9.25
CA THR A 99 -8.01 9.31 9.67
C THR A 99 -7.00 8.28 9.16
N MET A 100 -6.05 8.74 8.36
CA MET A 100 -4.97 7.91 7.86
C MET A 100 -3.82 7.86 8.87
N LYS A 101 -3.43 6.64 9.23
CA LYS A 101 -2.29 6.30 10.06
C LYS A 101 -1.20 5.60 9.26
N SER A 102 0.00 5.57 9.82
CA SER A 102 1.14 4.83 9.28
C SER A 102 1.75 3.89 10.29
N ASN A 103 2.17 2.70 9.87
CA ASN A 103 3.05 1.86 10.68
C ASN A 103 4.50 2.39 10.71
N GLU A 104 5.28 1.97 11.71
CA GLU A 104 6.66 2.44 11.95
C GLU A 104 7.59 2.25 10.73
N LEU A 105 7.39 1.18 9.95
CA LEU A 105 8.24 0.84 8.80
C LEU A 105 8.13 1.84 7.65
N ILE A 106 7.02 2.58 7.57
CA ILE A 106 6.74 3.52 6.46
C ILE A 106 6.69 4.98 6.92
N VAL A 107 6.85 5.26 8.22
CA VAL A 107 6.90 6.62 8.79
C VAL A 107 7.88 7.51 8.03
N ASN A 108 9.09 7.00 7.77
CA ASN A 108 10.14 7.76 7.08
C ASN A 108 9.83 8.03 5.60
N PHE A 109 8.98 7.20 4.99
CA PHE A 109 8.49 7.42 3.63
C PHE A 109 7.36 8.47 3.62
N LEU A 110 6.43 8.37 4.57
CA LEU A 110 5.24 9.22 4.63
C LEU A 110 5.54 10.63 5.17
N SER A 111 6.51 10.78 6.06
CA SER A 111 6.96 12.10 6.54
C SER A 111 7.47 12.98 5.39
N LYS A 112 8.11 12.37 4.39
CA LYS A 112 8.56 13.04 3.16
C LYS A 112 7.41 13.43 2.22
N CYS A 113 6.21 12.87 2.40
CA CYS A 113 5.05 13.22 1.59
C CYS A 113 4.37 14.52 2.06
N ASN A 114 4.71 15.03 3.26
CA ASN A 114 4.18 16.26 3.88
C ASN A 114 2.65 16.26 4.05
N ASP A 115 2.10 15.09 4.38
CA ASP A 115 0.68 14.79 4.24
C ASP A 115 -0.07 14.60 5.57
N GLY A 116 0.46 15.06 6.71
CA GLY A 116 -0.27 15.05 8.00
C GLY A 116 -0.72 13.66 8.49
N VAL A 117 -0.05 12.59 8.06
CA VAL A 117 -0.33 11.22 8.50
C VAL A 117 0.18 11.05 9.95
N GLN A 118 -0.68 10.54 10.83
CA GLN A 118 -0.29 10.27 12.21
C GLN A 118 0.44 8.94 12.30
N VAL A 119 1.54 8.93 13.07
CA VAL A 119 2.31 7.70 13.34
C VAL A 119 1.61 6.93 14.45
N ASP A 120 1.23 5.69 14.20
CA ASP A 120 0.83 4.80 15.29
C ASP A 120 2.11 4.29 15.98
N LYS A 121 2.17 4.45 17.31
CA LYS A 121 3.29 4.05 18.17
C LYS A 121 2.97 2.74 18.88
#